data_AF-A0A099L179-F1
#
_entry.id   AF-A0A099L179-F1
#
_cell.length_a   1.000
_cell.length_b   1.000
_cell.length_c   1.000
_cell.angle_alpha   90.00
_cell.angle_beta   90.00
_cell.angle_gamma   90.00
#
_symmetry.space_group_name_H-M   'P 1'
#
loop_
_entity.id
_entity.type
_entity.pdbx_description
1 polymer ?
#
loop_
_entity_poly.entity_id
_entity_poly.type
_entity_poly.pdbx_seq_one_letter_code
_entity_poly.pdbx_strand_id
1 'polypeptide(L)' 'MKVRKKAQQGMHFEQFSIVTNAAVAGLCVALLPRFLIKNELQRGELQVVCNKAVHTEGDYYLVIASEKVVNIK' A
#
# COMPACT_ATOMS: atom_id res chain seq x y z
N MET A 1 14.30 2.08 -19.98
CA MET A 1 13.22 2.92 -20.54
C MET A 1 12.92 4.03 -19.53
N LYS A 2 13.25 5.29 -19.83
CA LYS A 2 13.19 6.41 -18.87
C LYS A 2 11.77 7.01 -18.92
N VAL A 3 10.94 6.72 -17.92
CA VAL A 3 9.58 7.26 -17.85
C VAL A 3 9.67 8.75 -17.53
N ARG A 4 9.16 9.61 -18.42
CA ARG A 4 9.05 11.05 -18.18
C ARG A 4 8.17 11.28 -16.96
N LYS A 5 8.71 11.91 -15.90
CA LYS A 5 7.92 12.45 -14.77
C LYS A 5 6.97 13.52 -15.33
N LYS A 6 5.74 13.15 -15.69
CA LYS A 6 4.64 14.11 -15.76
C LYS A 6 4.45 14.65 -14.33
N ALA A 7 4.32 15.97 -14.20
CA ALA A 7 3.88 16.58 -12.95
C ALA A 7 2.66 15.81 -12.45
N GLN A 8 2.74 15.32 -11.21
CA GLN A 8 1.73 14.41 -10.67
C GLN A 8 0.45 15.21 -10.42
N GLN A 9 -0.49 15.15 -11.35
CA GLN A 9 -1.86 15.58 -11.10
C GLN A 9 -2.57 14.44 -10.33
N GLY A 10 -2.89 14.68 -9.06
CA GLY A 10 -3.58 13.71 -8.21
C GLY A 10 -3.52 14.08 -6.73
N MET A 11 -4.33 13.42 -5.91
CA MET A 11 -4.22 13.52 -4.46
C MET A 11 -3.02 12.69 -3.98
N HIS A 12 -2.07 13.35 -3.34
CA HIS A 12 -0.92 12.70 -2.71
C HIS A 12 -1.16 12.64 -1.22
N PHE A 13 -1.19 11.43 -0.68
CA PHE A 13 -1.31 11.21 0.75
C PHE A 13 -0.01 10.59 1.25
N GLU A 14 0.57 11.20 2.27
CA GLU A 14 1.77 10.68 2.93
C GLU A 14 1.45 9.46 3.81
N GLN A 15 0.17 9.25 4.12
CA GLN A 15 -0.30 8.17 4.98
C GLN A 15 -1.30 7.27 4.26
N PHE A 16 -0.98 5.98 4.17
CA PHE A 16 -1.85 4.98 3.52
C PHE A 16 -3.22 4.86 4.19
N SER A 17 -3.32 5.09 5.51
CA SER A 17 -4.57 4.96 6.27
C SER A 17 -5.70 5.85 5.75
N ILE A 18 -5.39 7.10 5.38
CA ILE A 18 -6.39 8.03 4.84
C ILE A 18 -6.95 7.50 3.52
N VAL A 19 -6.07 7.03 2.65
CA VAL A 19 -6.44 6.47 1.34
C VAL A 19 -7.24 5.18 1.50
N THR A 20 -6.81 4.30 2.41
CA THR A 20 -7.53 3.06 2.72
C THR A 20 -8.95 3.37 3.19
N ASN A 21 -9.12 4.29 4.14
CA ASN A 21 -10.43 4.65 4.67
C ASN A 21 -11.34 5.27 3.60
N ALA A 22 -10.80 6.12 2.72
CA ALA A 22 -11.56 6.68 1.61
C ALA A 22 -12.03 5.60 0.63
N ALA A 23 -11.17 4.61 0.34
CA ALA A 23 -11.53 3.48 -0.53
C ALA A 23 -12.57 2.56 0.11
N VAL A 24 -12.44 2.25 1.41
CA VAL A 24 -13.44 1.48 2.19
C VAL A 24 -14.80 2.18 2.20
N ALA A 25 -14.80 3.52 2.31
CA ALA A 25 -16.02 4.32 2.23
C ALA A 25 -16.61 4.43 0.80
N GLY A 26 -16.00 3.80 -0.21
CA GLY A 26 -16.45 3.84 -1.60
C GLY A 26 -16.20 5.18 -2.31
N LEU A 27 -15.35 6.04 -1.76
CA LEU A 27 -15.09 7.37 -2.30
C LEU A 27 -14.07 7.36 -3.46
N CYS A 28 -13.24 6.32 -3.56
CA CYS A 28 -12.20 6.22 -4.58
C CYS A 28 -11.75 4.78 -4.86
N VAL A 29 -10.89 4.62 -5.86
CA VAL A 29 -10.07 3.42 -6.10
C VAL A 29 -8.63 3.74 -5.69
N ALA A 30 -8.00 2.84 -4.93
CA ALA A 30 -6.67 3.06 -4.36
C ALA A 30 -5.67 1.96 -4.75
N LEU A 31 -4.41 2.37 -5.00
CA LEU A 31 -3.27 1.46 -5.14
C LEU A 31 -2.57 1.35 -3.78
N LEU A 32 -2.67 0.20 -3.12
CA LEU A 32 -2.20 -0.01 -1.76
C LEU A 32 -1.33 -1.27 -1.66
N PRO A 33 -0.31 -1.28 -0.77
CA PRO A 33 0.43 -2.50 -0.45
C PRO A 33 -0.49 -3.56 0.19
N ARG A 34 -0.49 -4.79 -0.35
CA ARG A 34 -1.43 -5.85 0.08
C ARG A 34 -1.33 -6.19 1.57
N PHE A 35 -0.13 -6.10 2.16
CA PHE A 35 0.07 -6.43 3.57
C PHE A 35 -0.57 -5.41 4.52
N LEU A 36 -0.85 -4.18 4.07
CA LEU A 36 -1.52 -3.15 4.87
C LEU A 36 -3.04 -3.28 4.88
N ILE A 37 -3.63 -4.01 3.92
CA ILE A 37 -5.10 -4.07 3.73
C ILE A 37 -5.67 -5.50 3.83
N LYS A 38 -4.94 -6.41 4.49
CA LYS A 38 -5.29 -7.84 4.51
C LYS A 38 -6.63 -8.08 5.19
N ASN A 39 -6.95 -7.31 6.24
CA ASN A 39 -8.16 -7.47 7.02
C ASN A 39 -9.39 -6.99 6.24
N GLU A 40 -9.29 -5.86 5.56
CA GLU A 40 -10.32 -5.24 4.74
C GLU A 40 -10.68 -6.14 3.56
N LEU A 41 -9.66 -6.76 2.93
CA LEU A 41 -9.87 -7.78 1.90
C LEU A 41 -10.55 -9.04 2.45
N GLN A 42 -10.16 -9.50 3.64
CA GLN A 42 -10.78 -10.67 4.28
C GLN A 42 -12.24 -10.43 4.69
N ARG A 43 -12.57 -9.21 5.11
CA ARG A 43 -13.93 -8.79 5.49
C ARG A 43 -14.81 -8.45 4.29
N GLY A 44 -14.22 -8.32 3.10
CA GLY A 44 -14.94 -7.91 1.89
C GLY A 44 -15.26 -6.40 1.84
N GLU A 45 -14.63 -5.60 2.69
CA GLU A 45 -14.75 -4.13 2.69
C GLU A 45 -13.99 -3.52 1.49
N LEU A 46 -12.95 -4.21 1.02
CA LEU A 46 -12.24 -3.90 -0.22
C LEU A 46 -12.23 -5.11 -1.16
N GLN A 47 -12.20 -4.84 -2.47
CA GLN A 47 -12.06 -5.85 -3.51
C GLN A 47 -10.95 -5.45 -4.49
N VAL A 48 -10.20 -6.44 -4.97
CA VAL A 48 -9.16 -6.23 -6.00
C VAL A 48 -9.82 -5.93 -7.34
N VAL A 49 -9.68 -4.68 -7.80
CA VAL A 49 -10.23 -4.22 -9.08
C VAL A 49 -9.35 -4.61 -10.27
N CYS A 50 -8.04 -4.77 -10.06
CA CYS A 50 -7.07 -5.17 -11.07
C CYS A 50 -6.03 -6.11 -10.46
N ASN A 51 -6.02 -7.38 -10.88
CA ASN A 51 -5.05 -8.38 -10.38
C ASN A 51 -3.74 -8.35 -11.17
N LYS A 52 -3.15 -7.16 -11.31
CA LYS A 52 -1.79 -6.99 -11.85
C LYS A 52 -0.94 -6.35 -10.77
N ALA A 53 -0.07 -7.15 -10.15
CA ALA A 53 0.90 -6.63 -9.20
C ALA A 53 1.80 -5.62 -9.92
N VAL A 54 1.95 -4.44 -9.32
CA VAL A 54 2.88 -3.41 -9.80
C VAL A 54 4.15 -3.57 -8.99
N HIS A 55 5.26 -3.83 -9.68
CA HIS A 55 6.58 -3.80 -9.05
C HIS A 55 7.04 -2.34 -8.97
N THR A 56 7.30 -1.88 -7.75
CA THR A 56 7.92 -0.58 -7.47
C THR A 56 9.43 -0.76 -7.36
N GLU A 57 10.20 0.30 -7.62
CA GLU A 57 11.66 0.26 -7.42
C GLU A 57 12.05 0.18 -5.92
N GLY A 58 11.12 0.46 -5.02
CA GLY A 58 11.30 0.34 -3.56
C GLY A 58 10.53 -0.83 -2.97
N ASP A 59 11.11 -1.43 -1.93
CA ASP A 59 10.56 -2.53 -1.14
C ASP A 59 10.31 -2.10 0.32
N TYR A 60 9.45 -2.86 1.02
CA TYR A 60 9.18 -2.66 2.44
C TYR A 60 10.07 -3.57 3.28
N TYR A 61 10.85 -2.98 4.18
CA TYR A 61 11.79 -3.69 5.06
C TYR A 61 11.35 -3.59 6.52
N LEU A 62 11.45 -4.70 7.25
CA LEU A 62 11.33 -4.71 8.71
C LEU A 62 12.70 -4.40 9.31
N VAL A 63 12.81 -3.26 9.99
CA VAL A 63 14.05 -2.84 10.67
C VAL A 63 13.87 -2.99 12.17
N ILE A 64 14.77 -3.73 12.80
CA ILE A 64 14.80 -3.95 14.25
C ILE A 64 16.20 -3.61 14.72
N ALA A 65 16.30 -2.92 15.86
CA ALA A 65 17.59 -2.59 16.45
C ALA A 65 18.35 -3.88 16.82
N SER A 66 19.65 -3.92 16.50
CA SER A 66 20.47 -5.14 16.60
C SER A 66 20.47 -5.76 18.00
N GLU A 67 20.31 -4.94 19.04
CA GLU A 67 20.23 -5.36 20.43
C GLU A 67 18.89 -6.01 20.83
N LYS A 68 17.87 -5.97 19.96
CA LYS A 68 16.51 -6.49 20.20
C LYS A 68 16.14 -7.67 19.31
N VAL A 69 17.10 -8.29 18.62
CA VAL A 69 16.85 -9.49 17.80
C VAL A 69 16.65 -10.71 18.73
N VAL A 70 15.49 -10.78 19.39
CA VAL A 70 15.04 -11.94 20.15
C VAL A 70 14.08 -12.72 19.27
N ASN A 71 14.61 -13.78 18.66
CA ASN A 71 13.89 -14.94 18.12
C ASN A 71 12.64 -14.64 17.25
N ILE A 72 12.89 -14.08 16.07
CA ILE A 72 11.88 -14.00 15.01
C ILE A 72 11.90 -15.35 14.28
N LYS A 73 10.99 -16.26 14.66
CA LYS A 73 10.71 -17.50 13.93
C LYS A 73 9.53 -17.29 12.98
#